data_AF-A0A7W5ZZ69-F1
#
_entry.id   AF-A0A7W5ZZ69-F1
#
_cell.length_a   1.000
_cell.length_b   1.000
_cell.length_c   1.000
_cell.angle_alpha   90.00
_cell.angle_beta   90.00
_cell.angle_gamma   90.00
#
_symmetry.space_group_name_H-M   'P 1'
#
loop_
_entity.id
_entity.type
_entity.pdbx_description
1 polymer ?
#
loop_
_entity_poly.entity_id
_entity_poly.type
_entity_poly.pdbx_seq_one_letter_code
_entity_poly.pdbx_strand_id
1 'polypeptide(L)' 'MLPRELLHELKQPLNVIRLATDNIRVRILPLLESGEAGYLEAKLDRIERQIHRAARLWDNGGDSAEPVAPDGHKPL' A
#
# COMPACT_ATOMS: atom_id res chain seq x y z
N MET A 1 -4.16 11.74 13.40
CA MET A 1 -3.22 11.62 12.26
C MET A 1 -1.93 10.98 12.73
N LEU A 2 -1.35 10.08 11.94
CA LEU A 2 -0.04 9.47 12.26
C LEU A 2 1.10 10.38 11.76
N PRO A 3 2.26 10.42 12.45
CA PRO A 3 3.38 11.29 12.08
C PRO A 3 3.87 11.03 10.65
N ARG A 4 4.30 12.08 9.93
CA ARG A 4 4.85 11.98 8.56
C ARG A 4 6.03 11.02 8.49
N GLU A 5 6.87 10.98 9.52
CA GLU A 5 7.99 10.06 9.62
C GLU A 5 7.51 8.60 9.61
N LEU A 6 6.46 8.30 10.38
CA LEU A 6 5.84 6.96 10.41
C LEU A 6 5.18 6.60 9.06
N LEU A 7 4.61 7.59 8.36
CA LEU A 7 4.09 7.42 6.98
C LEU A 7 5.21 7.03 6.00
N HIS A 8 6.39 7.63 6.11
CA HIS A 8 7.55 7.29 5.28
C HIS A 8 8.13 5.91 5.64
N GLU A 9 8.27 5.63 6.95
CA GLU A 9 8.79 4.35 7.46
C GLU A 9 7.91 3.15 7.09
N LEU A 10 6.61 3.33 6.89
CA LEU A 10 5.69 2.27 6.45
C LEU A 10 5.64 2.11 4.92
N LYS A 11 5.83 3.18 4.14
CA LYS A 11 5.84 3.10 2.67
C LYS A 11 7.03 2.32 2.14
N GLN A 12 8.21 2.50 2.74
CA GLN A 12 9.42 1.81 2.31
C GLN A 12 9.31 0.27 2.37
N PRO A 13 8.90 -0.37 3.49
CA PRO A 13 8.77 -1.81 3.55
C PRO A 13 7.68 -2.34 2.61
N LEU A 14 6.56 -1.63 2.45
CA LEU A 14 5.52 -2.03 1.49
C LEU A 14 6.05 -2.06 0.05
N ASN A 15 6.87 -1.07 -0.33
CA ASN A 15 7.52 -1.05 -1.64
C ASN A 15 8.53 -2.19 -1.81
N VAL A 16 9.33 -2.50 -0.78
CA VAL A 16 10.26 -3.64 -0.79
C VAL A 16 9.52 -4.96 -1.00
N ILE A 17 8.42 -5.18 -0.28
CA ILE A 17 7.61 -6.39 -0.41
C ILE A 17 7.00 -6.48 -1.82
N ARG A 18 6.52 -5.34 -2.38
CA ARG A 18 6.01 -5.29 -3.76
C ARG A 18 7.07 -5.71 -4.78
N LEU A 19 8.27 -5.11 -4.69
CA LEU A 19 9.37 -5.44 -5.59
C LEU A 19 9.80 -6.91 -5.48
N ALA A 20 9.83 -7.45 -4.26
CA ALA A 20 10.11 -8.88 -4.06
C ALA A 20 9.04 -9.77 -4.70
N THR A 21 7.76 -9.42 -4.53
CA THR A 21 6.62 -10.13 -5.13
C THR A 21 6.72 -10.12 -6.66
N ASP A 22 7.01 -8.97 -7.26
CA ASP A 22 7.18 -8.81 -8.71
C ASP A 22 8.37 -9.63 -9.23
N ASN A 23 9.50 -9.59 -8.52
CA ASN A 23 10.67 -10.39 -8.87
C ASN A 23 10.39 -11.90 -8.82
N ILE A 24 9.62 -12.37 -7.83
CA ILE A 24 9.22 -13.78 -7.74
C ILE A 24 8.31 -14.13 -8.92
N ARG A 25 7.36 -13.28 -9.28
CA ARG A 25 6.49 -13.51 -10.45
C ARG A 25 7.30 -13.66 -11.74
N VAL A 26 8.26 -12.77 -11.96
CA VAL A 26 9.01 -12.75 -13.23
C VAL A 26 10.08 -13.84 -13.28
N ARG A 27 10.72 -14.16 -12.14
CA ARG A 27 11.94 -15.00 -12.12
C ARG A 27 11.72 -16.40 -11.60
N ILE A 28 10.71 -16.62 -10.74
CA ILE A 28 10.50 -17.89 -10.05
C ILE A 28 9.29 -18.63 -10.62
N LEU A 29 8.14 -17.96 -10.82
CA LEU A 29 6.95 -18.62 -11.40
C LEU A 29 7.23 -19.39 -12.68
N PRO A 30 8.02 -18.88 -13.66
CA PRO A 30 8.27 -19.60 -14.90
C PRO A 30 9.11 -20.88 -14.73
N LEU A 31 9.74 -21.07 -13.57
CA LEU A 31 10.59 -22.23 -13.27
C LEU A 31 9.81 -23.36 -12.59
N LEU A 32 8.55 -23.13 -12.21
CA LEU A 32 7.74 -24.09 -11.46
C LEU A 32 6.86 -24.94 -12.39
N GLU A 33 6.52 -26.14 -11.94
CA GLU A 33 5.48 -26.95 -12.59
C GLU A 33 4.12 -26.24 -12.50
N SER A 34 3.24 -26.44 -13.49
CA SER A 34 2.00 -25.64 -13.63
C SER A 34 1.11 -25.61 -12.38
N GLY A 35 1.05 -26.71 -11.60
CA GLY A 35 0.28 -26.75 -10.35
C GLY A 35 0.88 -25.87 -9.25
N GLU A 36 2.19 -25.94 -9.06
CA GLU A 36 2.92 -25.13 -8.07
C GLU A 36 2.98 -23.66 -8.49
N ALA A 37 3.15 -23.40 -9.79
CA ALA A 37 3.11 -22.07 -10.37
C ALA A 37 1.76 -21.40 -10.11
N GLY A 38 0.65 -22.06 -10.42
CA GLY A 38 -0.70 -21.51 -10.19
C GLY A 38 -0.98 -21.26 -8.70
N TYR A 39 -0.52 -22.15 -7.81
CA TYR A 39 -0.67 -21.94 -6.37
C TYR A 39 0.15 -20.74 -5.87
N LEU A 40 1.41 -20.62 -6.29
CA LEU A 40 2.27 -19.50 -5.91
C LEU A 40 1.73 -18.18 -6.47
N GLU A 41 1.27 -18.16 -7.73
CA GLU A 41 0.69 -16.98 -8.36
C GLU A 41 -0.51 -16.46 -7.55
N ALA A 42 -1.42 -17.35 -7.15
CA ALA A 42 -2.57 -16.99 -6.32
C ALA A 42 -2.17 -16.40 -4.94
N LYS A 43 -1.03 -16.82 -4.37
CA LYS A 43 -0.48 -16.25 -3.13
C LYS A 43 0.11 -14.87 -3.36
N LEU A 44 0.89 -14.68 -4.43
CA LEU A 44 1.48 -13.39 -4.79
C LEU A 44 0.39 -12.35 -5.05
N ASP A 45 -0.67 -12.75 -5.76
CA ASP A 45 -1.90 -11.99 -5.97
C ASP A 45 -2.56 -11.52 -4.66
N ARG A 46 -2.64 -12.42 -3.68
CA ARG A 46 -3.23 -12.10 -2.37
C ARG A 46 -2.36 -11.09 -1.61
N ILE A 47 -1.05 -11.26 -1.64
CA ILE A 47 -0.08 -10.34 -1.02
C ILE A 47 -0.21 -8.95 -1.64
N GLU A 48 -0.24 -8.87 -2.96
CA GLU A 48 -0.36 -7.61 -3.69
C GLU A 48 -1.67 -6.86 -3.34
N ARG A 49 -2.80 -7.58 -3.27
CA ARG A 49 -4.07 -7.00 -2.79
C ARG A 49 -4.01 -6.52 -1.34
N GLN A 50 -3.21 -7.16 -0.48
CA GLN A 50 -3.02 -6.73 0.90
C GLN A 50 -2.14 -5.47 0.98
N ILE A 51 -1.07 -5.39 0.19
CA ILE A 51 -0.23 -4.20 0.08
C ILE A 51 -1.05 -3.00 -0.40
N HIS A 52 -1.85 -3.17 -1.45
CA HIS A 52 -2.74 -2.11 -1.95
C HIS A 52 -3.80 -1.69 -0.92
N ARG A 53 -4.30 -2.62 -0.11
CA ARG A 53 -5.22 -2.29 0.99
C ARG A 53 -4.53 -1.51 2.09
N ALA A 54 -3.34 -1.93 2.51
CA ALA A 54 -2.54 -1.22 3.50
C ALA A 54 -2.21 0.21 3.04
N ALA A 55 -1.81 0.38 1.77
CA ALA A 55 -1.57 1.70 1.18
C ALA A 55 -2.85 2.57 1.15
N ARG A 56 -4.00 2.02 0.75
CA ARG A 56 -5.27 2.78 0.68
C ARG A 56 -5.82 3.18 2.05
N LEU A 57 -5.78 2.27 3.03
CA LEU A 57 -6.21 2.60 4.41
C LEU A 57 -5.38 3.74 5.00
N TRP A 58 -4.14 3.89 4.51
CA TRP A 58 -3.21 4.93 4.92
C TRP A 58 -3.49 6.27 4.28
N ASP A 59 -3.72 6.29 2.96
CA ASP A 59 -4.04 7.52 2.22
C ASP A 59 -5.35 8.14 2.73
N ASN A 60 -6.36 7.32 3.03
CA ASN A 60 -7.66 7.78 3.56
C ASN A 60 -7.58 8.24 5.03
N GLY A 61 -6.61 7.74 5.82
CA GLY A 61 -6.37 8.18 7.19
C GLY A 61 -5.59 9.50 7.31
N GLY A 62 -5.06 10.00 6.18
CA GLY A 62 -4.33 11.27 6.07
C GLY A 62 -5.17 12.45 5.59
N ASP A 63 -6.43 12.23 5.18
CA ASP A 63 -7.31 13.25 4.57
C ASP A 63 -8.44 13.72 5.49
N SER A 64 -8.44 13.31 6.76
CA SER A 64 -9.38 13.80 7.78
C SER A 64 -8.92 15.12 8.43
N ALA A 65 -8.32 16.02 7.66
CA ALA A 65 -8.18 17.41 8.05
C ALA A 65 -9.34 18.17 7.40
N GLU A 66 -10.39 18.45 8.18
CA GLU A 66 -11.49 19.31 7.74
C GLU A 66 -10.94 20.61 7.15
N PRO A 67 -11.52 21.13 6.06
CA PRO A 67 -11.22 22.49 5.62
C PRO A 67 -11.73 23.44 6.71
N VAL A 68 -10.80 24.04 7.47
CA VAL A 68 -11.10 25.18 8.33
C VAL A 68 -11.68 26.25 7.41
N ALA A 69 -12.98 26.49 7.53
CA ALA A 69 -13.66 27.55 6.82
C ALA A 69 -12.95 28.88 7.15
N PRO A 70 -12.76 29.78 6.17
CA PRO A 70 -12.20 31.08 6.47
C PRO A 70 -13.18 31.80 7.39
N ASP A 71 -12.73 32.14 8.59
CA ASP A 71 -13.48 32.90 9.59
C ASP A 71 -13.90 34.25 9.00
N GLY A 72 -15.07 34.25 8.38
CA GLY A 72 -15.80 35.43 7.98
C GLY A 72 -16.57 35.97 9.17
N HIS A 73 -15.88 36.59 10.13
CA HIS A 73 -16.55 37.50 11.05
C HIS A 73 -15.65 38.64 11.47
N LYS A 74 -16.00 39.84 10.99
CA LYS A 74 -15.61 41.11 11.58
C LYS A 74 -16.86 41.67 12.26
N PRO A 75 -16.97 41.67 13.60
CA PRO A 75 -18.01 42.43 14.24
C PRO A 75 -17.47 43.80 14.65
N LEU A 76 -18.18 44.81 14.12
CA LEU A 76 -18.34 46.21 14.53
C LEU A 76 -17.08 47.03 14.82
#